data_AF-A0A3B0T7H2-F1
#
_entry.id   AF-A0A3B0T7H2-F1
#
_cell.length_a   1.000
_cell.length_b   1.000
_cell.length_c   1.000
_cell.angle_alpha   90.00
_cell.angle_beta   90.00
_cell.angle_gamma   90.00
#
_symmetry.space_group_name_H-M   'P 1'
#
loop_
_entity.id
_entity.type
_entity.pdbx_description
1 polymer ?
#
loop_
_entity_poly.entity_id
_entity_poly.type
_entity_poly.pdbx_seq_one_letter_code
_entity_poly.pdbx_strand_id
1 'polypeptide(L)'
;MAPKLAIAKQMVETCAINNVPFYVHENFRWQSPIRKLKELMNNGQIGKIFKARVSFCSGFPIFENQPFLAELDEFILTDIGSHVLDICRFLFGEVETLMCHTQSVNPGIKGEGVANVMMKMNSGVSCYAA
;
A
#
# COMPACT_ATOMS: atom_id res chain seq x y z
N MET A 1 -8.43 -5.26 4.52
CA MET A 1 -8.46 -6.42 5.46
C MET A 1 -9.35 -6.14 6.67
N ALA A 2 -9.02 -5.17 7.53
CA ALA A 2 -9.80 -4.80 8.71
C ALA A 2 -9.53 -3.31 9.06
N PRO A 3 -10.43 -2.62 9.79
CA PRO A 3 -10.27 -1.20 10.10
C PRO A 3 -9.20 -0.91 11.17
N LYS A 4 -8.77 -1.90 11.95
CA LYS A 4 -7.71 -1.76 12.96
C LYS A 4 -6.77 -2.96 12.94
N LEU A 5 -5.49 -2.71 13.21
CA LEU A 5 -4.47 -3.77 13.28
C LEU A 5 -4.80 -4.85 14.31
N ALA A 6 -5.35 -4.47 15.47
CA ALA A 6 -5.74 -5.44 16.50
C ALA A 6 -6.80 -6.42 15.99
N ILE A 7 -7.79 -5.92 15.24
CA ILE A 7 -8.85 -6.74 14.64
C ILE A 7 -8.27 -7.64 13.55
N ALA A 8 -7.40 -7.09 12.69
CA ALA A 8 -6.69 -7.89 11.67
C ALA A 8 -5.91 -9.06 12.29
N LYS A 9 -5.20 -8.81 13.41
CA LYS A 9 -4.48 -9.86 14.13
C LYS A 9 -5.42 -10.95 14.66
N GLN A 10 -6.54 -10.56 15.24
CA GLN A 10 -7.56 -11.51 15.71
C GLN A 10 -8.15 -12.36 14.57
N MET A 11 -8.38 -11.77 13.39
CA MET A 11 -8.84 -12.51 12.21
C MET A 11 -7.82 -13.58 11.79
N VAL A 12 -6.54 -13.19 11.69
CA VAL A 12 -5.45 -14.12 11.33
C VAL A 12 -5.30 -15.23 12.37
N GLU A 13 -5.30 -14.89 13.65
CA GLU A 13 -5.20 -15.85 14.75
C GLU A 13 -6.37 -16.83 14.77
N THR A 14 -7.59 -16.33 14.56
CA THR A 14 -8.80 -17.16 14.49
C THR A 14 -8.72 -18.18 13.36
N CYS A 15 -8.32 -17.75 12.16
CA CYS A 15 -8.14 -18.67 11.04
C CYS A 15 -7.03 -19.69 11.29
N ALA A 16 -5.91 -19.26 11.89
CA ALA A 16 -4.79 -20.13 12.22
C ALA A 16 -5.16 -21.22 13.23
N ILE A 17 -5.88 -20.87 14.31
CA ILE A 17 -6.34 -21.83 15.33
C ILE A 17 -7.28 -22.87 14.74
N ASN A 18 -8.12 -22.46 13.78
CA ASN A 18 -9.05 -23.35 13.10
C ASN A 18 -8.46 -24.08 11.88
N ASN A 19 -7.16 -23.87 11.60
CA ASN A 19 -6.46 -24.45 10.45
C ASN A 19 -7.19 -24.21 9.11
N VAL A 20 -7.74 -23.01 8.92
CA VAL A 20 -8.39 -22.61 7.66
C VAL A 20 -7.52 -21.59 6.91
N PRO A 21 -7.38 -21.72 5.58
CA PRO A 21 -6.67 -20.72 4.80
C PRO A 21 -7.31 -19.34 4.91
N PHE A 22 -6.49 -18.31 5.04
CA PHE A 22 -6.92 -16.91 5.09
C PHE A 22 -6.15 -16.09 4.07
N TYR A 23 -6.86 -15.57 3.07
CA TYR A 23 -6.29 -14.79 2.00
C TYR A 23 -6.90 -13.38 1.98
N VAL A 24 -6.08 -12.37 1.74
CA VAL A 24 -6.53 -11.00 1.50
C VAL A 24 -6.51 -10.76 -0.01
N HIS A 25 -7.61 -10.22 -0.54
CA HIS A 25 -7.68 -9.81 -1.94
C HIS A 25 -6.90 -8.51 -2.15
N GLU A 26 -5.58 -8.63 -2.16
CA GLU A 26 -4.61 -7.55 -2.39
C GLU A 26 -3.96 -7.77 -3.77
N ASN A 27 -4.57 -7.19 -4.80
CA ASN A 27 -4.32 -7.59 -6.19
C ASN A 27 -3.32 -6.70 -6.94
N PHE A 28 -2.89 -5.56 -6.41
CA PHE A 28 -2.02 -4.62 -7.13
C PHE A 28 -0.64 -5.21 -7.41
N ARG A 29 -0.04 -5.92 -6.43
CA ARG A 29 1.23 -6.63 -6.64
C ARG A 29 1.17 -7.70 -7.74
N TRP A 30 -0.02 -8.13 -8.14
CA TRP A 30 -0.25 -9.15 -9.16
C TRP A 30 -0.39 -8.60 -10.58
N GLN A 31 -0.42 -7.28 -10.75
CA GLN A 31 -0.43 -6.65 -12.07
C GLN A 31 0.85 -6.99 -12.85
N SER A 32 0.71 -7.29 -14.14
CA SER A 32 1.82 -7.66 -15.05
C SER A 32 3.07 -6.77 -14.94
N PRO A 33 2.98 -5.42 -14.96
CA PRO A 33 4.18 -4.57 -14.83
C PRO A 33 4.91 -4.75 -13.50
N ILE A 34 4.19 -4.89 -12.38
CA ILE A 34 4.79 -5.09 -11.05
C ILE A 34 5.46 -6.46 -10.96
N ARG A 35 4.80 -7.50 -11.48
CA ARG A 35 5.37 -8.85 -11.54
C ARG A 35 6.65 -8.88 -12.39
N LYS A 36 6.64 -8.22 -13.55
CA LYS A 36 7.83 -8.14 -14.40
C LYS A 36 8.97 -7.42 -13.71
N LEU A 37 8.71 -6.29 -13.05
CA LEU A 37 9.74 -5.59 -12.28
C LEU A 37 10.37 -6.48 -11.21
N LYS A 38 9.56 -7.21 -10.44
CA LYS A 38 10.08 -8.14 -9.42
C LYS A 38 10.96 -9.24 -10.01
N GLU A 39 10.57 -9.79 -11.17
CA GLU A 39 11.35 -10.79 -11.89
C GLU A 39 12.73 -10.23 -12.30
N LEU A 40 12.76 -9.04 -12.92
CA LEU A 40 14.02 -8.38 -13.33
C LEU A 40 14.94 -8.10 -12.12
N MET A 41 14.34 -7.69 -11.00
CA MET A 41 15.06 -7.47 -9.73
C MET A 41 15.67 -8.76 -9.18
N ASN A 42 14.87 -9.84 -9.13
CA ASN A 42 15.32 -11.13 -8.61
C ASN A 42 16.43 -11.74 -9.48
N ASN A 43 16.40 -11.48 -10.79
CA ASN A 43 17.43 -11.91 -11.74
C ASN A 43 18.70 -11.05 -11.70
N GLY A 44 18.77 -10.04 -10.82
CA GLY A 44 19.94 -9.19 -10.64
C GLY A 44 20.20 -8.20 -11.79
N GLN A 45 19.25 -8.01 -12.70
CA GLN A 45 19.47 -7.23 -13.93
C GLN A 45 19.71 -5.74 -13.70
N ILE A 46 19.34 -5.22 -12.52
CA ILE A 46 19.53 -3.82 -12.13
C ILE A 46 20.44 -3.66 -10.89
N GLY A 47 21.13 -4.72 -10.48
CA GLY A 47 22.07 -4.71 -9.36
C GLY A 47 21.42 -4.48 -7.99
N LYS A 48 22.20 -3.97 -7.03
CA LYS A 48 21.74 -3.70 -5.66
C LYS A 48 20.88 -2.43 -5.63
N ILE A 49 19.61 -2.59 -5.24
CA ILE A 49 18.71 -1.46 -5.03
C ILE A 49 19.12 -0.70 -3.76
N PHE A 50 19.18 0.63 -3.85
CA PHE A 50 19.45 1.51 -2.70
C PHE A 50 18.39 2.61 -2.54
N LYS A 51 17.63 2.91 -3.60
CA LYS A 51 16.57 3.93 -3.59
C LYS A 51 15.41 3.50 -4.47
N ALA A 52 14.20 3.82 -4.04
CA ALA A 52 12.97 3.58 -4.80
C ALA A 52 11.96 4.71 -4.66
N ARG A 53 11.12 4.87 -5.69
CA ARG A 53 9.91 5.68 -5.66
C ARG A 53 8.77 4.88 -6.27
N VAL A 54 7.64 4.81 -5.58
CA VAL A 54 6.40 4.22 -6.10
C VAL A 54 5.35 5.32 -6.08
N SER A 55 4.69 5.57 -7.20
CA SER A 55 3.75 6.69 -7.32
C SER A 55 2.39 6.24 -7.82
N PHE A 56 1.32 6.73 -7.19
CA PHE A 56 -0.04 6.67 -7.71
C PHE A 56 -0.65 8.08 -7.61
N CYS A 57 -0.75 8.77 -8.75
CA CYS A 57 -1.36 10.09 -8.83
C CYS A 57 -2.44 10.08 -9.91
N SER A 58 -3.68 10.37 -9.52
CA SER A 58 -4.83 10.28 -10.40
C SER A 58 -5.87 11.35 -10.06
N GLY A 59 -6.42 11.98 -11.10
CA GLY A 59 -7.61 12.83 -11.01
C GLY A 59 -8.88 12.11 -11.47
N PHE A 60 -8.86 10.78 -11.55
CA PHE A 60 -10.01 9.98 -11.98
C PHE A 60 -11.21 10.20 -11.04
N PRO A 61 -12.45 10.37 -11.56
CA PRO A 61 -13.62 10.68 -10.75
C PRO A 61 -14.14 9.44 -9.98
N ILE A 62 -13.33 8.91 -9.06
CA ILE A 62 -13.60 7.65 -8.35
C ILE A 62 -14.88 7.70 -7.52
N PHE A 63 -15.23 8.88 -7.00
CA PHE A 63 -16.41 9.08 -6.16
C PHE A 63 -17.73 8.92 -6.93
N GLU A 64 -17.74 9.07 -8.25
CA GLU A 64 -18.93 8.77 -9.07
C GLU A 64 -19.20 7.25 -9.10
N ASN A 65 -18.13 6.45 -9.15
CA ASN A 65 -18.21 5.00 -9.18
C ASN A 65 -18.34 4.37 -7.79
N GLN A 66 -17.79 5.03 -6.77
CA GLN A 66 -17.76 4.57 -5.38
C GLN A 66 -18.06 5.72 -4.41
N PRO A 67 -19.34 6.16 -4.31
CA PRO A 67 -19.71 7.35 -3.54
C PRO A 67 -19.34 7.30 -2.05
N PHE A 68 -19.34 6.10 -1.45
CA PHE A 68 -19.01 5.94 -0.02
C PHE A 68 -17.59 6.40 0.34
N LEU A 69 -16.65 6.43 -0.62
CA LEU A 69 -15.27 6.88 -0.39
C LEU A 69 -15.19 8.34 0.03
N ALA A 70 -16.13 9.19 -0.43
CA ALA A 70 -16.18 10.60 -0.05
C ALA A 70 -16.52 10.80 1.44
N GLU A 71 -17.17 9.81 2.06
CA GLU A 71 -17.66 9.86 3.43
C GLU A 71 -16.70 9.24 4.45
N LEU A 72 -15.57 8.69 4.01
CA LEU A 72 -14.57 8.10 4.90
C LEU A 72 -13.77 9.19 5.62
N ASP A 73 -13.57 9.04 6.93
CA ASP A 73 -12.69 9.92 7.72
C ASP A 73 -11.20 9.70 7.38
N GLU A 74 -10.84 8.49 6.96
CA GLU A 74 -9.51 8.08 6.49
C GLU A 74 -9.66 7.51 5.08
N PHE A 75 -9.15 8.22 4.07
CA PHE A 75 -9.44 7.89 2.67
C PHE A 75 -8.24 7.33 1.91
N ILE A 76 -7.35 8.18 1.37
CA ILE A 76 -6.40 7.76 0.33
C ILE A 76 -5.45 6.65 0.81
N LEU A 77 -5.06 6.64 2.10
CA LEU A 77 -4.19 5.60 2.63
C LEU A 77 -4.91 4.26 2.83
N THR A 78 -6.17 4.31 3.24
CA THR A 78 -6.99 3.12 3.50
C THR A 78 -7.44 2.44 2.22
N ASP A 79 -7.74 3.23 1.19
CA ASP A 79 -8.15 2.73 -0.12
C ASP A 79 -6.94 2.38 -0.99
N ILE A 80 -6.38 3.34 -1.73
CA ILE A 80 -5.30 3.07 -2.71
C ILE A 80 -3.91 2.96 -2.07
N GLY A 81 -3.67 3.63 -0.95
CA GLY A 81 -2.37 3.65 -0.29
C GLY A 81 -1.98 2.28 0.24
N SER A 82 -2.96 1.46 0.65
CA SER A 82 -2.75 0.07 1.07
C SER A 82 -2.06 -0.73 -0.05
N HIS A 83 -2.55 -0.62 -1.28
CA HIS A 83 -1.98 -1.22 -2.48
C HIS A 83 -0.56 -0.70 -2.80
N VAL A 84 -0.33 0.61 -2.68
CA VAL A 84 0.98 1.23 -2.94
C VAL A 84 2.01 0.79 -1.91
N LEU A 85 1.67 0.79 -0.62
CA LEU A 85 2.53 0.31 0.45
C LEU A 85 2.80 -1.19 0.33
N ASP A 86 1.83 -1.96 -0.13
CA ASP A 86 1.97 -3.37 -0.43
C ASP A 86 2.98 -3.63 -1.56
N ILE A 87 2.93 -2.85 -2.65
CA ILE A 87 3.94 -2.89 -3.73
C ILE A 87 5.33 -2.56 -3.18
N CYS A 88 5.48 -1.52 -2.35
CA CYS A 88 6.75 -1.18 -1.72
C CYS A 88 7.32 -2.36 -0.93
N ARG A 89 6.49 -3.01 -0.11
CA ARG A 89 6.90 -4.21 0.65
C ARG A 89 7.25 -5.39 -0.24
N PHE A 90 6.43 -5.65 -1.26
CA PHE A 90 6.65 -6.72 -2.21
C PHE A 90 7.97 -6.59 -2.97
N LEU A 91 8.31 -5.38 -3.42
CA LEU A 91 9.52 -5.12 -4.19
C LEU A 91 10.76 -5.05 -3.29
N PHE A 92 10.70 -4.32 -2.17
CA PHE A 92 11.89 -3.90 -1.41
C PHE A 92 12.04 -4.51 -0.01
N GLY A 93 11.08 -5.34 0.44
CA GLY A 93 11.11 -6.03 1.73
C GLY A 93 10.30 -5.32 2.82
N GLU A 94 10.47 -5.71 4.08
CA GLU A 94 9.74 -5.09 5.19
C GLU A 94 10.29 -3.70 5.55
N VAL A 95 9.40 -2.82 6.00
CA VAL A 95 9.72 -1.47 6.46
C VAL A 95 10.30 -1.52 7.88
N GLU A 96 11.38 -0.78 8.12
CA GLU A 96 11.97 -0.58 9.46
C GLU A 96 11.28 0.60 10.16
N THR A 97 11.24 1.76 9.50
CA THR A 97 10.61 2.99 9.99
C THR A 97 9.97 3.75 8.84
N LEU A 98 8.96 4.55 9.16
CA LEU A 98 8.31 5.42 8.19
C LEU A 98 7.95 6.78 8.80
N MET A 99 7.84 7.78 7.92
CA MET A 99 7.26 9.09 8.19
C MET A 99 6.19 9.34 7.12
N CYS A 100 5.03 9.83 7.54
CA CYS A 100 3.91 10.10 6.65
C CYS A 100 3.43 11.55 6.81
N HIS A 101 3.08 12.17 5.69
CA HIS A 101 2.40 13.45 5.65
C HIS A 101 1.16 13.34 4.75
N THR A 102 0.01 13.76 5.27
CA THR A 102 -1.27 13.70 4.58
C THR A 102 -1.86 15.09 4.39
N GLN A 103 -2.72 15.25 3.38
CA GLN A 103 -3.41 16.50 3.12
C GLN A 103 -4.79 16.26 2.50
N SER A 104 -5.79 16.99 2.97
CA SER A 104 -7.10 17.11 2.33
C SER A 104 -7.08 18.28 1.36
N VAL A 105 -7.19 17.98 0.05
CA VAL A 105 -7.14 18.98 -1.03
C VAL A 105 -8.45 19.08 -1.80
N ASN A 106 -9.19 17.97 -1.91
CA ASN A 106 -10.42 17.91 -2.70
C ASN A 106 -11.60 18.40 -1.85
N PRO A 107 -12.38 19.39 -2.32
CA PRO A 107 -13.62 19.76 -1.64
C PRO A 107 -14.64 18.62 -1.77
N GLY A 108 -15.47 18.43 -0.75
CA GLY A 108 -16.57 17.46 -0.77
C GLY A 108 -16.21 16.03 -0.38
N ILE A 109 -14.98 15.79 0.10
CA ILE A 109 -14.61 14.54 0.79
C ILE A 109 -14.20 14.82 2.23
N LYS A 110 -14.45 13.88 3.14
CA LYS A 110 -14.08 14.01 4.56
C LYS A 110 -12.61 13.73 4.82
N GLY A 111 -12.09 12.63 4.27
CA GLY A 111 -10.73 12.17 4.49
C GLY A 111 -9.66 12.90 3.68
N GLU A 112 -8.42 12.46 3.86
CA GLU A 112 -7.25 12.94 3.14
C GLU A 112 -7.22 12.41 1.70
N GLY A 113 -6.97 13.30 0.73
CA GLY A 113 -6.87 12.94 -0.69
C GLY A 113 -5.43 12.80 -1.20
N VAL A 114 -4.45 13.21 -0.39
CA VAL A 114 -3.02 13.16 -0.71
C VAL A 114 -2.29 12.55 0.48
N ALA A 115 -1.37 11.62 0.19
CA ALA A 115 -0.47 11.06 1.18
C ALA A 115 0.95 10.88 0.60
N ASN A 116 1.94 11.21 1.43
CA ASN A 116 3.35 11.06 1.13
C ASN A 116 3.98 10.21 2.24
N VAL A 117 4.62 9.10 1.88
CA VAL A 117 5.23 8.18 2.86
C VAL A 117 6.69 7.96 2.51
N MET A 118 7.59 8.38 3.41
CA MET A 118 9.01 8.06 3.32
C MET A 118 9.32 6.88 4.24
N MET A 119 9.97 5.84 3.70
CA MET A 119 10.24 4.58 4.37
C MET A 119 11.73 4.26 4.33
N LYS A 120 12.27 3.85 5.47
CA LYS A 120 13.53 3.11 5.57
C LYS A 120 13.20 1.64 5.60
N MET A 121 13.67 0.87 4.62
CA MET A 121 13.45 -0.58 4.55
C MET A 121 14.52 -1.33 5.35
N ASN A 122 14.19 -2.50 5.90
CA ASN A 122 15.15 -3.38 6.59
C ASN A 122 16.31 -3.82 5.67
N SER A 123 16.07 -3.82 4.36
CA SER A 123 17.07 -4.10 3.32
C SER A 123 18.09 -2.95 3.12
N GLY A 124 17.90 -1.80 3.77
CA GLY A 124 18.68 -0.58 3.59
C GLY A 124 18.21 0.32 2.44
N VAL A 125 17.14 -0.06 1.73
CA VAL A 125 16.55 0.77 0.66
C VAL A 125 15.85 1.98 1.27
N SER A 126 16.09 3.17 0.72
CA SER A 126 15.26 4.35 0.98
C SER A 126 14.11 4.38 -0.03
N CYS A 127 12.87 4.20 0.42
CA CYS A 127 11.69 4.12 -0.44
C CYS A 127 10.74 5.30 -0.18
N TYR A 128 10.23 5.93 -1.24
CA TYR A 128 9.25 7.01 -1.16
C TYR A 128 7.97 6.61 -1.92
N ALA A 129 6.83 6.65 -1.25
CA ALA A 129 5.51 6.46 -1.83
C ALA A 129 4.75 7.79 -1.88
N ALA A 130 4.15 8.10 -3.03
CA ALA A 130 3.45 9.37 -3.29
C ALA A 130 2.29 9.25 -4.27
#